data_AF-A0A967DKR8-F1
#
_entry.id   AF-A0A967DKR8-F1
#
_cell.length_a   1.000
_cell.length_b   1.000
_cell.length_c   1.000
_cell.angle_alpha   90.00
_cell.angle_beta   90.00
_cell.angle_gamma   90.00
#
_symmetry.space_group_name_H-M   'P 1'
#
loop_
_entity.id
_entity.type
_entity.pdbx_description
1 polymer ?
#
loop_
_entity_poly.entity_id
_entity_poly.type
_entity_poly.pdbx_seq_one_letter_code
_entity_poly.pdbx_strand_id
1 'polypeptide(L)'
;MFSQILRWFPRGEFDAAVREHKGERHASGFSCWQQFVAMLYCQLGHAQSLRELCGGLGSVEGKLPHLGILNGPKATTLSYANAHRHWQLYQGLFYTMLERCRGEALSHGKRKFRFKHKLLSLDASMVELCAESFAWAKYK
;
A
#
# COMPACT_ATOMS: atom_id res chain seq x y z
N MET A 1 6.63 6.60 -13.45
CA MET A 1 5.79 5.38 -13.40
C MET A 1 5.16 5.19 -12.03
N PHE A 2 5.92 5.06 -10.93
CA PHE A 2 5.33 4.91 -9.59
C PHE A 2 4.36 6.04 -9.17
N SER A 3 4.69 7.30 -9.49
CA SER A 3 3.78 8.44 -9.29
C SER A 3 2.45 8.32 -10.05
N GLN A 4 2.44 7.69 -11.22
CA GLN A 4 1.22 7.47 -11.99
C GLN A 4 0.33 6.43 -11.31
N ILE A 5 0.92 5.37 -10.74
CA ILE A 5 0.19 4.39 -9.95
C ILE A 5 -0.42 5.05 -8.71
N LEU A 6 0.34 5.88 -7.99
CA LEU A 6 -0.19 6.59 -6.82
C LEU A 6 -1.36 7.53 -7.15
N ARG A 7 -1.42 8.10 -8.35
CA ARG A 7 -2.54 8.95 -8.79
C ARG A 7 -3.87 8.21 -8.92
N TRP A 8 -3.86 6.89 -9.04
CA TRP A 8 -5.09 6.10 -8.99
C TRP A 8 -5.70 6.10 -7.60
N PHE A 9 -4.88 6.30 -6.55
CA PHE A 9 -5.32 6.32 -5.16
C PHE A 9 -5.94 7.66 -4.77
N PRO A 10 -7.24 7.70 -4.43
CA PRO A 10 -7.93 8.93 -4.06
C PRO A 10 -7.44 9.41 -2.71
N ARG A 11 -6.65 10.49 -2.75
CA ARG A 11 -6.08 11.04 -1.52
C ARG A 11 -7.14 11.49 -0.52
N GLY A 12 -8.24 12.09 -0.99
CA GLY A 12 -9.32 12.54 -0.11
C GLY A 12 -10.03 11.40 0.63
N GLU A 13 -10.30 10.28 -0.05
CA GLU A 13 -10.91 9.10 0.58
C GLU A 13 -9.94 8.40 1.52
N PHE A 14 -8.65 8.35 1.17
CA PHE A 14 -7.61 7.87 2.06
C PHE A 14 -7.56 8.71 3.35
N ASP A 15 -7.49 10.03 3.23
CA ASP A 15 -7.42 10.94 4.39
C ASP A 15 -8.73 10.90 5.22
N ALA A 16 -9.88 10.61 4.61
CA ALA A 16 -11.13 10.36 5.33
C ALA A 16 -11.04 9.06 6.16
N ALA A 17 -10.57 7.96 5.56
CA ALA A 17 -10.40 6.69 6.26
C ALA A 17 -9.34 6.79 7.39
N VAL A 18 -8.27 7.56 7.19
CA VAL A 18 -7.26 7.84 8.23
C VAL A 18 -7.90 8.54 9.43
N ARG A 19 -8.76 9.53 9.19
CA ARG A 19 -9.47 10.26 10.26
C ARG A 19 -10.46 9.36 10.99
N GLU A 20 -11.22 8.55 10.27
CA GLU A 20 -12.18 7.61 10.85
C GLU A 20 -11.49 6.60 11.79
N HIS A 21 -10.40 5.98 11.33
CA HIS A 21 -9.66 5.01 12.11
C HIS A 21 -8.64 5.63 13.09
N LYS A 22 -8.60 6.96 13.19
CA LYS A 22 -7.63 7.70 14.03
C LYS A 22 -6.18 7.25 13.79
N GLY A 23 -5.84 6.89 12.56
CA GLY A 23 -4.56 6.26 12.19
C GLY A 23 -3.32 7.13 12.44
N GLU A 24 -3.51 8.43 12.66
CA GLU A 24 -2.44 9.41 12.92
C GLU A 24 -2.47 10.00 14.34
N ARG A 25 -3.29 9.47 15.26
CA ARG A 25 -3.48 10.05 16.60
C ARG A 25 -2.20 10.19 17.44
N HIS A 26 -1.11 9.53 17.06
CA HIS A 26 0.22 9.64 17.67
C HIS A 26 1.37 9.64 16.65
N ALA A 27 1.09 10.00 15.39
CA ALA A 27 2.08 9.98 14.34
C ALA A 27 3.03 11.18 14.45
N SER A 28 4.28 10.96 14.89
CA SER A 28 5.32 12.00 14.87
C SER A 28 6.19 11.90 13.60
N GLY A 29 5.91 12.74 12.60
CA GLY A 29 6.78 12.90 11.42
C GLY A 29 6.72 11.78 10.37
N PHE A 30 5.92 10.73 10.59
CA PHE A 30 5.63 9.68 9.61
C PHE A 30 4.13 9.50 9.49
N SER A 31 3.54 9.82 8.34
CA SER A 31 2.09 9.78 8.09
C SER A 31 1.59 8.40 7.65
N CYS A 32 0.27 8.19 7.71
CA CYS A 32 -0.40 7.01 7.14
C CYS A 32 -0.10 6.88 5.64
N TRP A 33 -0.05 8.01 4.94
CA TRP A 33 0.28 8.04 3.52
C TRP A 33 1.71 7.58 3.26
N GLN A 34 2.70 8.06 4.03
CA GLN A 34 4.09 7.65 3.84
C GLN A 34 4.28 6.14 4.06
N GLN A 35 3.57 5.53 5.02
CA GLN A 35 3.55 4.08 5.18
C GLN A 35 2.89 3.39 4.00
N PHE A 36 1.73 3.88 3.54
CA PHE A 36 1.04 3.30 2.37
C PHE A 36 1.95 3.28 1.15
N VAL A 37 2.60 4.41 0.84
CA VAL A 37 3.52 4.52 -0.28
C VAL A 37 4.73 3.59 -0.11
N ALA A 38 5.29 3.49 1.10
CA ALA A 38 6.38 2.55 1.38
C ALA A 38 5.95 1.08 1.18
N MET A 39 4.77 0.70 1.65
CA MET A 39 4.25 -0.66 1.48
C MET A 39 3.91 -0.95 0.01
N LEU A 40 3.38 0.01 -0.74
CA LEU A 40 3.12 -0.15 -2.17
C LEU A 40 4.44 -0.31 -2.96
N TYR A 41 5.47 0.46 -2.60
CA TYR A 41 6.80 0.30 -3.18
C TYR A 41 7.40 -1.07 -2.86
N CYS A 42 7.18 -1.58 -1.64
CA CYS A 42 7.59 -2.93 -1.24
C CYS A 42 7.04 -4.00 -2.20
N GLN A 43 5.73 -3.94 -2.43
CA GLN A 43 5.01 -4.91 -3.27
C GLN A 43 5.44 -4.83 -4.74
N LEU A 44 5.60 -3.61 -5.28
CA LEU A 44 6.00 -3.42 -6.67
C LEU A 44 7.49 -3.67 -6.92
N GLY A 45 8.33 -3.39 -5.92
CA GLY A 45 9.78 -3.56 -5.97
C GLY A 45 10.25 -4.95 -5.56
N HIS A 46 9.33 -5.85 -5.17
CA HIS A 46 9.64 -7.16 -4.61
C HIS A 46 10.67 -7.11 -3.47
N ALA A 47 10.64 -6.06 -2.65
CA ALA A 47 11.56 -5.93 -1.53
C ALA A 47 11.26 -7.00 -0.47
N GLN A 48 12.25 -7.78 -0.08
CA GLN A 48 12.07 -8.92 0.83
C GLN A 48 12.37 -8.58 2.29
N SER A 49 12.94 -7.40 2.55
CA SER A 49 13.25 -6.95 3.90
C SER A 49 12.97 -5.46 4.11
N LEU A 50 12.74 -5.07 5.37
CA LEU A 50 12.64 -3.65 5.75
C LEU A 50 13.89 -2.86 5.38
N ARG A 51 15.07 -3.50 5.42
CA ARG A 51 16.34 -2.87 5.05
C ARG A 51 16.41 -2.59 3.55
N GLU A 52 16.06 -3.57 2.72
CA GLU A 52 15.96 -3.39 1.26
C GLU A 52 14.94 -2.31 0.91
N LEU A 53 13.80 -2.30 1.59
CA LEU A 53 12.78 -1.30 1.37
C LEU A 53 13.25 0.11 1.71
N CYS A 54 13.81 0.30 2.90
CA CYS A 54 14.27 1.62 3.35
C CYS A 54 15.49 2.08 2.53
N GLY A 55 16.40 1.17 2.18
CA GLY A 55 17.53 1.45 1.30
C GLY A 55 17.09 1.80 -0.13
N GLY A 56 16.13 1.06 -0.68
CA GLY A 56 15.53 1.30 -1.99
C GLY A 56 14.84 2.66 -2.04
N LEU A 57 13.97 2.97 -1.07
CA LEU A 57 13.33 4.28 -0.96
C LEU A 57 14.35 5.41 -0.74
N GLY A 58 15.37 5.17 0.09
CA GLY A 58 16.49 6.09 0.33
C GLY A 58 17.25 6.44 -0.95
N SER A 59 17.49 5.46 -1.81
CA SER A 59 18.16 5.69 -3.10
C SER A 59 17.36 6.54 -4.09
N VAL A 60 16.04 6.67 -3.87
CA VAL A 60 15.12 7.44 -4.72
C VAL A 60 14.71 8.77 -4.07
N GLU A 61 15.37 9.17 -2.97
CA GLU A 61 15.06 10.36 -2.16
C GLU A 61 14.87 11.66 -2.97
N GLY A 62 15.69 11.90 -3.99
CA GLY A 62 15.54 13.09 -4.86
C GLY A 62 14.23 13.16 -5.65
N LYS A 63 13.47 12.06 -5.78
CA LYS A 63 12.17 11.98 -6.47
C LYS A 63 10.99 11.75 -5.51
N LEU A 64 11.26 11.52 -4.22
CA LEU A 64 10.25 11.29 -3.18
C LEU A 64 9.33 12.49 -2.90
N PRO A 65 9.76 13.76 -3.01
CA PRO A 65 8.87 14.91 -2.76
C PRO A 65 7.66 14.91 -3.69
N HIS A 66 7.83 14.48 -4.95
CA HIS A 66 6.74 14.34 -5.92
C HIS A 66 5.75 13.20 -5.60
N LEU A 67 6.06 12.36 -4.61
CA LEU A 67 5.24 11.25 -4.12
C LEU A 67 4.59 11.58 -2.76
N GLY A 68 4.84 12.78 -2.22
CA GLY A 68 4.39 13.20 -0.90
C GLY A 68 5.18 12.58 0.24
N ILE A 69 6.40 12.10 -0.02
CA ILE A 69 7.34 11.62 1.00
C ILE A 69 8.48 12.65 1.10
N LEU A 70 8.69 13.20 2.29
CA LEU A 70 9.75 14.20 2.52
C LEU A 70 11.14 13.56 2.62
N ASN A 71 11.26 12.42 3.31
CA ASN A 71 12.50 11.67 3.51
C ASN A 71 12.21 10.16 3.48
N GLY A 72 13.21 9.33 3.16
CA GLY A 72 13.08 7.87 3.23
C GLY A 72 12.69 7.40 4.64
N PRO A 73 11.78 6.41 4.78
CA PRO A 73 11.40 5.91 6.10
C PRO A 73 12.58 5.23 6.79
N LYS A 74 12.74 5.46 8.10
CA LYS A 74 13.64 4.64 8.92
C LYS A 74 12.98 3.27 9.16
N ALA A 75 13.79 2.20 9.14
CA ALA A 75 13.29 0.83 9.34
C ALA A 75 12.52 0.66 10.67
N THR A 76 13.00 1.30 11.74
CA THR A 76 12.34 1.29 13.05
C THR A 76 10.99 1.99 13.04
N THR A 77 10.92 3.17 12.41
CA THR A 77 9.68 3.93 12.26
C THR A 77 8.64 3.18 11.43
N LEU A 78 9.06 2.55 10.33
CA LEU A 78 8.17 1.78 9.48
C LEU A 78 7.69 0.49 10.17
N SER A 79 8.58 -0.23 10.84
CA SER A 79 8.21 -1.41 11.63
C SER A 79 7.18 -1.07 12.71
N TYR A 80 7.41 0.02 13.44
CA TYR A 80 6.47 0.51 14.45
C TYR A 80 5.11 0.86 13.83
N ALA A 81 5.09 1.58 12.71
CA ALA A 81 3.86 1.90 12.00
C ALA A 81 3.11 0.65 11.52
N ASN A 82 3.82 -0.36 11.00
CA ASN A 82 3.21 -1.63 10.58
C ASN A 82 2.57 -2.38 11.75
N ALA A 83 3.15 -2.31 12.94
CA ALA A 83 2.61 -2.99 14.12
C ALA A 83 1.43 -2.25 14.76
N HIS A 84 1.41 -0.91 14.71
CA HIS A 84 0.45 -0.11 15.49
C HIS A 84 -0.67 0.52 14.65
N ARG A 85 -0.52 0.62 13.33
CA ARG A 85 -1.59 1.18 12.49
C ARG A 85 -2.64 0.12 12.19
N HIS A 86 -3.89 0.50 12.39
CA HIS A 86 -5.04 -0.36 12.17
C HIS A 86 -5.13 -0.80 10.71
N TRP A 87 -5.14 -2.11 10.48
CA TRP A 87 -5.25 -2.72 9.16
C TRP A 87 -6.57 -2.38 8.45
N GLN A 88 -7.62 -2.02 9.20
CA GLN A 88 -8.90 -1.57 8.68
C GLN A 88 -8.76 -0.38 7.71
N LEU A 89 -7.76 0.47 7.90
CA LEU A 89 -7.45 1.56 6.96
C LEU A 89 -7.17 1.02 5.55
N TYR A 90 -6.32 -0.01 5.45
CA TYR A 90 -5.94 -0.60 4.16
C TYR A 90 -7.06 -1.46 3.58
N GLN A 91 -7.85 -2.12 4.43
CA GLN A 91 -9.05 -2.84 4.00
C GLN A 91 -10.07 -1.89 3.37
N GLY A 92 -10.36 -0.76 4.01
CA GLY A 92 -11.27 0.26 3.48
C GLY A 92 -10.77 0.80 2.13
N LEU A 93 -9.48 1.14 2.06
CA LEU A 93 -8.86 1.59 0.80
C LEU A 93 -9.00 0.55 -0.32
N PHE A 94 -8.82 -0.73 -0.01
CA PHE A 94 -8.98 -1.82 -0.98
C PHE A 94 -10.40 -1.91 -1.53
N TYR A 95 -11.43 -1.87 -0.68
CA TYR A 95 -12.81 -1.95 -1.15
C TYR A 95 -13.23 -0.71 -1.94
N THR A 96 -12.80 0.47 -1.52
CA THR A 96 -12.98 1.71 -2.27
C THR A 96 -12.37 1.61 -3.67
N MET A 97 -11.18 1.04 -3.78
CA MET A 97 -10.52 0.77 -5.06
C MET A 97 -11.27 -0.24 -5.92
N LEU A 98 -11.72 -1.32 -5.30
CA LEU A 98 -12.46 -2.37 -5.98
C LEU A 98 -13.73 -1.83 -6.62
N GLU A 99 -14.48 -0.98 -5.91
CA GLU A 99 -15.70 -0.36 -6.43
C GLU A 99 -15.42 0.61 -7.58
N ARG A 100 -14.35 1.41 -7.49
CA ARG A 100 -13.90 2.27 -8.62
C ARG A 100 -13.56 1.44 -9.85
N CYS A 101 -12.77 0.38 -9.68
CA CYS A 101 -12.43 -0.53 -10.77
C CYS A 101 -13.65 -1.23 -11.38
N ARG A 102 -14.62 -1.63 -10.56
CA ARG A 102 -15.90 -2.18 -11.02
C ARG A 102 -16.71 -1.17 -11.82
N GLY A 103 -16.79 0.07 -11.35
CA GLY A 103 -17.45 1.17 -12.05
C GLY A 103 -16.85 1.43 -13.44
N GLU A 104 -15.52 1.52 -13.52
CA GLU A 104 -14.81 1.70 -14.80
C GLU A 104 -14.95 0.49 -15.74
N ALA A 105 -14.92 -0.73 -15.20
CA ALA A 105 -15.12 -1.93 -16.00
C ALA A 105 -16.54 -2.01 -16.60
N LEU A 106 -17.54 -1.50 -15.88
CA LEU A 106 -18.94 -1.46 -16.31
C LEU A 106 -19.22 -0.29 -17.28
N SER A 107 -18.56 0.86 -17.10
CA SER A 107 -18.75 2.07 -17.92
C SER A 107 -18.31 1.88 -19.38
N HIS A 108 -17.29 1.06 -19.62
CA HIS A 108 -16.77 0.77 -20.96
C HIS A 108 -17.58 -0.31 -21.75
N GLY A 109 -18.74 -0.71 -21.22
CA GLY A 109 -19.63 -1.71 -21.81
C GLY A 109 -19.08 -3.14 -21.74
N LYS A 110 -19.86 -4.13 -22.18
CA LYS A 110 -19.43 -5.55 -22.29
C LYS A 110 -18.39 -5.76 -23.41
N ARG A 111 -17.34 -4.93 -23.49
CA ARG A 111 -16.18 -5.23 -24.32
C ARG A 111 -15.52 -6.47 -23.73
N LYS A 112 -15.45 -7.55 -24.53
CA LYS A 112 -14.58 -8.68 -24.18
C LYS A 112 -13.18 -8.13 -23.99
N PHE A 113 -12.72 -8.08 -22.74
CA PHE A 113 -11.36 -7.68 -22.41
C PHE A 113 -10.40 -8.58 -23.18
N ARG A 114 -9.74 -8.02 -24.21
CA ARG A 114 -8.79 -8.74 -25.06
C ARG A 114 -7.41 -8.16 -24.83
N PHE A 115 -6.72 -8.72 -23.84
CA PHE A 115 -5.33 -8.40 -23.57
C PHE A 115 -4.45 -9.17 -24.55
N LYS A 116 -3.68 -8.45 -25.39
CA LYS A 116 -2.81 -9.05 -26.40
C LYS A 116 -1.47 -9.54 -25.84
N HIS A 117 -1.10 -9.12 -24.63
CA HIS A 117 0.15 -9.49 -23.99
C HIS A 117 -0.07 -10.65 -23.01
N LYS A 118 1.01 -11.28 -22.55
CA LYS A 118 0.93 -12.29 -21.49
C LYS A 118 0.35 -11.62 -20.24
N LEU A 119 -0.81 -12.11 -19.80
CA LEU A 119 -1.41 -11.67 -18.55
C LEU A 119 -0.54 -12.21 -17.41
N LEU A 120 0.16 -11.32 -16.72
CA LEU A 120 0.88 -11.64 -15.48
C LEU A 120 -0.04 -11.23 -14.34
N SER A 121 -0.72 -12.19 -13.73
CA SER A 121 -1.45 -11.96 -12.48
C SER A 121 -0.43 -11.94 -11.34
N LEU A 122 -0.46 -10.87 -10.55
CA LEU A 122 0.15 -10.88 -9.22
C LEU A 122 -0.72 -11.80 -8.36
N ASP A 123 -0.29 -13.05 -8.20
CA ASP A 123 -0.90 -13.99 -7.27
C ASP A 123 -0.65 -13.51 -5.83
N ALA A 124 -1.59 -13.82 -4.94
CA ALA A 124 -1.48 -13.49 -3.53
C ALA A 124 -0.21 -14.14 -2.95
N SER A 125 0.64 -13.33 -2.33
CA SER A 125 1.80 -13.89 -1.61
C SER A 125 1.29 -14.65 -0.38
N MET A 126 1.54 -15.96 -0.33
CA MET A 126 1.40 -16.69 0.92
C MET A 126 2.46 -16.18 1.89
N VAL A 127 2.01 -15.57 2.99
CA VAL A 127 2.89 -15.22 4.09
C VAL A 127 2.97 -16.44 4.99
N GLU A 128 4.14 -17.08 5.07
CA GLU A 128 4.39 -18.09 6.08
C GLU A 128 4.41 -17.43 7.45
N LEU A 129 3.39 -17.71 8.25
CA LEU A 129 3.27 -17.22 9.62
C LEU A 129 3.67 -18.35 10.56
N CYS A 130 4.59 -18.06 11.49
CA CYS A 130 4.80 -18.95 12.62
C CYS A 130 3.53 -18.92 13.49
N ALA A 131 2.86 -20.06 13.63
CA ALA A 131 1.59 -20.17 14.36
C ALA A 131 1.69 -19.70 15.82
N GLU A 132 2.89 -19.78 16.42
CA GLU A 132 3.14 -19.30 17.79
C GLU A 132 3.07 -17.76 17.90
N SER A 133 3.44 -17.04 16.84
CA SER A 133 3.52 -15.57 16.85
C SER A 133 2.22 -14.89 16.40
N PHE A 134 1.32 -15.60 15.72
CA PHE A 134 0.14 -15.01 15.08
C PHE A 134 -1.15 -15.81 15.31
N ALA A 135 -1.61 -15.88 16.57
CA ALA A 135 -2.81 -16.62 16.96
C ALA A 135 -4.12 -16.20 16.26
N TRP A 136 -4.17 -15.00 15.68
CA TRP A 136 -5.34 -14.50 14.93
C TRP A 136 -5.38 -15.00 13.47
N ALA A 137 -4.26 -15.48 12.93
CA ALA A 137 -4.17 -15.94 11.55
C ALA A 137 -4.61 -17.40 11.44
N LYS A 138 -5.84 -17.62 10.99
CA LYS A 138 -6.36 -18.96 10.70
C LYS A 138 -6.19 -19.25 9.21
N TYR A 139 -5.50 -20.35 8.89
CA TYR A 139 -5.41 -20.86 7.53
C TYR A 139 -6.83 -21.21 7.04
N LYS A 140 -7.21 -20.73 5.86
CA LYS A 140 -8.49 -20.99 5.22
C LYS A 140 -8.28 -21.34 3.76
#